data_AF-A0A368GAZ2-F1
#
_entry.id   AF-A0A368GAZ2-F1
#
_cell.length_a   1.000
_cell.length_b   1.000
_cell.length_c   1.000
_cell.angle_alpha   90.00
_cell.angle_beta   90.00
_cell.angle_gamma   90.00
#
_symmetry.space_group_name_H-M   'P 1'
#
loop_
_entity.id
_entity.type
_entity.pdbx_description
1 polymer ?
#
loop_
_entity_poly.entity_id
_entity_poly.type
_entity_poly.pdbx_seq_one_letter_code
_entity_poly.pdbx_strand_id
1 'polypeptide(L)' 'MDLVDNYSRLLIRYPATSALDTNTERAIQRCLEELCTTRTSVVVAHRLSTVVNVDCILVLDKGRIIERGR' A
#
# COMPACT_ATOMS: atom_id res chain seq x y z
N MET A 1 -24.62 3.35 -6.59
CA MET A 1 -25.02 4.56 -5.85
C MET A 1 -25.67 4.04 -4.58
N ASP A 2 -24.99 3.81 -3.46
CA ASP A 2 -23.80 4.45 -2.88
C ASP A 2 -23.15 3.49 -1.88
N LEU A 3 -21.85 3.19 -2.03
CA LEU A 3 -20.96 2.84 -0.90
C LEU A 3 -19.47 2.68 -1.27
N VAL A 4 -19.06 2.83 -2.53
CA VAL A 4 -17.64 2.60 -2.93
C VAL A 4 -17.01 3.75 -3.72
N ASP A 5 -17.76 4.83 -3.98
CA ASP A 5 -17.13 6.09 -4.44
C ASP A 5 -16.56 6.84 -3.24
N ASN A 6 -15.58 6.22 -2.60
CA ASN A 6 -14.68 6.93 -1.74
C ASN A 6 -13.80 7.82 -2.64
N TYR A 7 -14.19 9.09 -2.77
CA TYR A 7 -13.46 10.19 -3.44
C TYR A 7 -12.07 10.48 -2.81
N SER A 8 -11.59 9.61 -1.90
CA SER A 8 -10.29 9.73 -1.30
C SER A 8 -9.20 9.63 -2.36
N ARG A 9 -8.56 10.78 -2.63
CA ARG A 9 -7.37 10.90 -3.50
C ARG A 9 -6.12 10.27 -2.88
N LEU A 10 -6.18 9.96 -1.57
CA LEU A 10 -5.09 9.39 -0.78
C LEU A 10 -5.52 8.06 -0.16
N LEU A 11 -4.77 6.99 -0.44
CA LEU A 11 -4.88 5.70 0.22
C LEU A 11 -3.69 5.52 1.18
N ILE A 12 -3.96 5.14 2.44
CA ILE A 12 -2.91 4.82 3.42
C ILE A 12 -3.06 3.36 3.81
N ARG A 13 -2.00 2.56 3.59
CA ARG A 13 -1.98 1.13 3.92
C ARG A 13 -0.94 0.83 4.99
N TYR A 14 -1.38 0.24 6.10
CA TYR A 14 -0.51 -0.41 7.06
C TYR A 14 -0.54 -1.93 6.83
N PRO A 15 0.60 -2.64 6.96
CA PRO A 15 0.67 -4.08 6.77
C PRO A 15 0.06 -4.79 7.97
N ALA A 16 -1.21 -5.14 7.88
CA ALA A 16 -1.89 -5.99 8.86
C ALA A 16 -2.74 -7.04 8.12
N THR A 17 -2.10 -8.15 7.73
CA THR A 17 -2.75 -9.33 7.13
C THR A 17 -2.38 -10.60 7.89
N SER A 18 -2.27 -10.54 9.23
CA SER A 18 -1.82 -11.66 10.05
C SER A 18 -2.88 -12.72 10.35
N ALA A 19 -4.11 -12.58 9.83
CA ALA A 19 -5.23 -13.49 10.14
C ALA A 19 -6.01 -13.98 8.90
N LEU A 20 -5.51 -13.71 7.69
CA LEU A 20 -6.18 -14.11 6.45
C LEU A 20 -5.50 -15.33 5.84
N ASP A 21 -6.29 -16.21 5.23
CA ASP A 21 -5.73 -17.26 4.38
C ASP A 21 -5.08 -16.64 3.13
N THR A 22 -4.14 -17.37 2.55
CA THR A 22 -3.33 -16.91 1.41
C THR A 22 -4.16 -16.47 0.19
N ASN A 23 -5.34 -17.07 -0.05
CA ASN A 23 -6.16 -16.72 -1.21
C ASN A 23 -6.90 -15.41 -0.96
N THR A 24 -7.44 -15.23 0.24
CA THR A 24 -8.08 -13.97 0.67
C THR A 24 -7.06 -12.82 0.68
N GLU A 25 -5.84 -13.05 1.18
CA GLU A 25 -4.77 -12.05 1.16
C GLU A 25 -4.44 -11.62 -0.29
N ARG A 26 -4.31 -12.59 -1.21
CA ARG A 26 -4.07 -12.28 -2.64
C ARG A 26 -5.21 -11.51 -3.28
N ALA A 27 -6.46 -11.86 -2.99
CA ALA A 27 -7.62 -11.18 -3.54
C ALA A 27 -7.69 -9.71 -3.08
N ILE A 28 -7.47 -9.47 -1.79
CA ILE A 28 -7.40 -8.12 -1.24
C ILE A 28 -6.23 -7.35 -1.85
N GLN A 29 -5.07 -7.99 -2.00
CA GLN A 29 -3.90 -7.34 -2.54
C GLN A 29 -4.10 -6.88 -3.99
N ARG A 30 -4.76 -7.70 -4.83
CA ARG A 30 -5.15 -7.32 -6.20
C ARG A 30 -6.11 -6.14 -6.22
N CYS A 31 -7.15 -6.17 -5.40
CA CYS A 31 -8.10 -5.06 -5.31
C CYS A 31 -7.40 -3.76 -4.88
N LEU A 32 -6.49 -3.83 -3.90
CA LEU A 32 -5.71 -2.67 -3.47
C LEU A 32 -4.75 -2.17 -4.56
N GLU A 33 -4.13 -3.07 -5.34
CA GLU A 33 -3.29 -2.70 -6.48
C GLU A 33 -4.09 -1.93 -7.54
N GLU A 34 -5.31 -2.37 -7.86
CA GLU A 34 -6.21 -1.65 -8.78
C GLU A 34 -6.57 -0.26 -8.23
N LEU A 35 -6.86 -0.15 -6.93
CA LEU A 35 -7.19 1.14 -6.31
C LEU A 35 -6.01 2.12 -6.30
N CYS A 36 -4.77 1.62 -6.22
CA CYS A 36 -3.56 2.43 -6.28
C CYS A 36 -3.32 3.06 -7.67
N THR A 37 -3.81 2.46 -8.75
CA THR A 37 -3.58 3.02 -10.11
C THR A 37 -4.26 4.36 -10.34
N THR A 38 -5.30 4.66 -9.57
CA THR A 38 -6.13 5.87 -9.73
C THR A 38 -5.94 6.89 -8.60
N ARG A 39 -5.08 6.60 -7.62
CA ARG A 39 -4.95 7.38 -6.37
C ARG A 39 -3.50 7.49 -5.94
N THR A 40 -3.16 8.57 -5.24
CA THR A 40 -1.89 8.63 -4.51
C THR A 40 -1.95 7.64 -3.36
N SER A 41 -0.96 6.77 -3.23
CA SER A 41 -0.97 5.71 -2.25
C SER A 41 0.30 5.74 -1.39
N VAL A 42 0.14 5.68 -0.07
CA VAL A 42 1.24 5.60 0.89
C VAL A 42 1.14 4.25 1.59
N VAL A 43 2.19 3.45 1.46
CA VAL A 43 2.23 2.09 1.98
C VAL A 43 3.41 1.94 2.93
N VAL A 44 3.14 1.45 4.13
CA VAL A 44 4.19 0.91 5.01
C VAL A 44 4.44 -0.54 4.61
N ALA A 45 5.69 -0.89 4.32
CA ALA A 45 6.05 -2.22 3.85
C ALA A 45 6.98 -2.94 4.84
N HIS A 46 6.71 -4.23 5.07
CA HIS A 46 7.62 -5.15 5.76
C HIS A 46 8.20 -6.22 4.82
N ARG A 47 7.69 -6.34 3.59
CA ARG A 47 8.13 -7.31 2.58
C ARG A 47 8.66 -6.55 1.37
N LEU A 48 9.76 -7.04 0.79
CA LEU A 48 10.32 -6.46 -0.44
C LEU A 48 9.32 -6.49 -1.60
N SER A 49 8.54 -7.58 -1.71
CA SER A 49 7.47 -7.73 -2.71
C SER A 49 6.45 -6.58 -2.70
N THR A 50 6.29 -5.89 -1.58
CA THR A 50 5.35 -4.78 -1.42
C THR A 50 5.89 -3.47 -2.02
N VAL A 51 7.20 -3.33 -2.15
CA VAL A 51 7.85 -2.11 -2.68
C VAL A 51 8.33 -2.23 -4.13
N VAL A 52 8.29 -3.42 -4.74
CA VAL A 52 8.84 -3.65 -6.11
C VAL A 52 8.21 -2.73 -7.17
N ASN A 53 6.93 -2.41 -7.04
CA ASN A 53 6.16 -1.68 -8.06
C ASN A 53 5.78 -0.25 -7.64
N VAL A 54 6.50 0.36 -6.70
CA VAL A 54 6.19 1.73 -6.26
C VAL A 54 6.96 2.77 -7.06
N ASP A 55 6.42 3.99 -7.09
CA ASP A 55 7.08 5.11 -7.75
C ASP A 55 8.23 5.69 -6.91
N CYS A 56 8.15 5.57 -5.57
CA CYS A 56 9.11 6.10 -4.63
C CYS A 56 9.12 5.28 -3.33
N ILE A 57 10.32 4.96 -2.84
CA ILE A 57 10.58 4.34 -1.54
C ILE A 57 11.21 5.39 -0.62
N LEU A 58 10.69 5.50 0.60
CA LEU A 58 11.25 6.34 1.65
C LEU A 58 11.67 5.45 2.83
N VAL A 59 12.94 5.53 3.22
CA VAL A 59 13.44 4.82 4.41
C VAL A 59 13.44 5.80 5.58
N LEU A 60 12.78 5.39 6.66
CA LEU A 60 12.64 6.16 7.90
C LEU A 60 13.52 5.57 8.99
N ASP A 61 14.34 6.39 9.63
CA ASP A 61 15.04 6.07 10.89
C ASP A 61 14.85 7.20 11.90
N LYS A 62 14.47 6.85 13.13
CA LYS A 62 14.22 7.79 14.25
C LYS A 62 13.35 9.00 13.86
N GLY A 63 12.30 8.77 13.08
CA GLY A 63 11.36 9.81 12.63
C GLY A 63 11.90 10.74 11.54
N ARG A 64 13.03 10.40 10.90
CA ARG A 64 13.61 11.15 9.78
C ARG A 64 13.72 10.27 8.55
N ILE A 65 13.56 10.88 7.37
CA ILE A 65 13.85 10.21 6.10
C ILE A 65 15.38 10.17 5.95
N ILE A 66 15.95 8.97 5.99
CA ILE A 66 17.39 8.76 5.82
C ILE A 66 17.75 8.39 4.37
N GLU A 67 16.79 7.89 3.59
CA GLU A 67 17.00 7.52 2.20
C GLU A 67 15.71 7.71 1.39
N ARG A 68 15.88 8.03 0.10
CA ARG A 68 14.82 8.11 -0.89
C ARG A 68 15.29 7.47 -2.20
N GLY A 69 14.53 6.51 -2.70
CA GLY A 69 14.87 5.74 -3.90
C GLY A 69 13.62 5.23 -4.63
N ARG A 70 13.83 4.25 -5.51
CA ARG A 70 12.77 3.52 -6.23
C ARG A 70 13.03 2.03 -6.12
#